data_AF-A0A7R9I6W8-F1
#
_entry.id   AF-A0A7R9I6W8-F1
#
_cell.length_a   1.000
_cell.length_b   1.000
_cell.length_c   1.000
_cell.angle_alpha   90.00
_cell.angle_beta   90.00
_cell.angle_gamma   90.00
#
_symmetry.space_group_name_H-M   'P 1'
#
loop_
_entity.id
_entity.type
_entity.pdbx_description
1 polymer ?
#
loop_
_entity_poly.entity_id
_entity_poly.type
_entity_poly.pdbx_seq_one_letter_code
_entity_poly.pdbx_strand_id
1 'polypeptide(L)'
;MAHFFSYHPTANGSSVPERIHAMNASVKLLLIVREPVTRAISDYTQLRSHATSTASLPTVPAATSHRRFEQLVLRPDGSVNLAYRPLAISLYHSFLHRWLEVFQRHQILVVNGDLLIQDPVPQLNKIEQFLGLEPRIGRHNFYFNHTKGFYCLRNDTADKCLRESKGRRHPRVDPVVVTKLRKFFSEHNQKFYDLVGEDMGWPEE
;
A
#
# COMPACT_ATOMS: atom_id res chain seq x y z
N MET A 1 4.58 -5.57 -1.56
CA MET A 1 3.44 -4.73 -1.98
C MET A 1 3.71 -3.39 -1.31
N ALA A 2 3.98 -2.37 -2.14
CA ALA A 2 4.51 -1.05 -1.78
C ALA A 2 5.78 -1.02 -0.88
N HIS A 3 6.92 -1.51 -1.39
CA HIS A 3 8.24 -1.12 -0.86
C HIS A 3 8.75 0.21 -1.48
N PHE A 4 7.95 0.87 -2.31
CA PHE A 4 8.36 2.05 -3.10
C PHE A 4 8.49 3.37 -2.32
N PHE A 5 8.23 3.39 -1.00
CA PHE A 5 8.16 4.65 -0.24
C PHE A 5 9.03 4.70 1.02
N SER A 6 10.01 3.82 1.19
CA SER A 6 10.98 3.99 2.27
C SER A 6 12.03 5.02 1.82
N TYR A 7 11.93 6.24 2.36
CA TYR A 7 13.01 7.23 2.28
C TYR A 7 14.24 6.66 2.98
N HIS A 8 15.22 6.23 2.20
CA HIS A 8 16.59 6.03 2.65
C HIS A 8 17.46 6.96 1.80
N PRO A 9 17.85 8.13 2.33
CA PRO A 9 18.81 8.97 1.65
C PRO A 9 20.10 8.13 1.55
N THR A 10 20.53 7.86 0.33
CA THR A 10 21.81 7.17 0.10
C THR A 10 22.94 8.17 0.24
N ALA A 11 24.15 7.66 0.49
CA ALA A 11 25.38 8.43 0.71
C ALA A 11 25.68 9.52 -0.36
N ASN A 12 25.03 9.49 -1.52
CA ASN A 12 25.23 10.43 -2.64
C ASN A 12 24.15 11.54 -2.76
N GLY A 13 23.25 11.70 -1.78
CA GLY A 13 22.30 12.82 -1.72
C GLY A 13 21.08 12.78 -2.64
N SER A 14 21.10 12.02 -3.76
CA SER A 14 19.97 11.96 -4.71
C SER A 14 18.80 11.09 -4.21
N SER A 15 17.56 11.57 -4.37
CA SER A 15 16.34 10.85 -4.02
C SER A 15 16.01 9.71 -5.01
N VAL A 16 15.09 8.81 -4.64
CA VAL A 16 14.66 7.70 -5.53
C VAL A 16 14.05 8.22 -6.85
N PRO A 17 13.12 9.19 -6.86
CA PRO A 17 12.59 9.76 -8.10
C PRO A 17 13.68 10.27 -9.06
N GLU A 18 14.63 11.06 -8.56
CA GLU A 18 15.73 11.64 -9.36
C GLU A 18 16.59 10.55 -10.02
N ARG A 19 16.93 9.50 -9.29
CA ARG A 19 17.73 8.39 -9.83
C ARG A 19 16.99 7.62 -10.92
N ILE A 20 15.69 7.39 -10.73
CA ILE A 20 14.88 6.71 -11.75
C ILE A 20 14.75 7.61 -12.98
N HIS A 21 14.59 8.91 -12.80
CA HIS A 21 14.52 9.88 -13.90
C HIS A 21 15.84 9.95 -14.66
N ALA A 22 16.98 9.95 -13.96
CA ALA A 22 18.31 9.89 -14.57
C ALA A 22 18.54 8.60 -15.36
N MET A 23 17.95 7.48 -14.92
CA MET A 23 17.97 6.22 -15.66
C MET A 23 17.07 6.26 -16.90
N ASN A 24 15.84 6.73 -16.77
CA ASN A 24 14.89 6.89 -17.87
C ASN A 24 13.81 7.92 -17.50
N ALA A 25 13.92 9.13 -18.04
CA ALA A 25 12.98 10.22 -17.81
C ALA A 25 11.56 9.92 -18.31
N SER A 26 11.43 9.07 -19.34
CA SER A 26 10.16 8.74 -19.99
C SER A 26 9.49 7.47 -19.44
N VAL A 27 10.02 6.88 -18.36
CA VAL A 27 9.47 5.65 -17.78
C VAL A 27 8.03 5.86 -17.29
N LYS A 28 7.22 4.82 -17.44
CA LYS A 28 5.87 4.72 -16.86
C LYS A 28 5.94 4.04 -15.50
N LEU A 29 5.26 4.60 -14.50
CA LEU A 29 5.28 4.18 -13.12
C LEU A 29 3.89 3.71 -12.67
N LEU A 30 3.84 2.61 -11.93
CA LEU A 30 2.60 2.11 -11.32
C LEU A 30 2.66 2.30 -9.80
N LEU A 31 1.67 3.01 -9.26
CA LEU A 31 1.48 3.22 -7.83
C LEU A 31 0.20 2.52 -7.37
N ILE A 32 0.33 1.38 -6.69
CA ILE A 32 -0.82 0.68 -6.10
C ILE A 32 -0.98 1.10 -4.64
N VAL A 33 -2.14 1.66 -4.29
CA VAL A 33 -2.47 2.13 -2.94
C VAL A 33 -3.75 1.48 -2.42
N ARG A 34 -3.92 1.45 -1.10
CA ARG A 34 -5.12 0.96 -0.42
C ARG A 34 -5.52 1.93 0.66
N GLU A 35 -6.72 1.77 1.21
CA GLU A 35 -7.22 2.52 2.35
C GLU A 35 -6.13 2.64 3.45
N PRO A 36 -5.72 3.87 3.82
CA PRO A 36 -4.57 4.15 4.69
C PRO A 36 -4.52 3.36 6.00
N VAL A 37 -5.66 3.22 6.69
CA VAL A 37 -5.78 2.53 7.97
C VAL A 37 -5.63 1.02 7.77
N THR A 38 -6.31 0.46 6.78
CA THR A 38 -6.20 -0.94 6.39
C THR A 38 -4.78 -1.29 5.97
N ARG A 39 -4.11 -0.40 5.22
CA ARG A 39 -2.70 -0.55 4.84
C ARG A 39 -1.78 -0.52 6.07
N ALA A 40 -2.02 0.38 7.03
CA ALA A 40 -1.25 0.44 8.26
C ALA A 40 -1.44 -0.82 9.13
N ILE A 41 -2.66 -1.34 9.24
CA ILE A 41 -2.96 -2.61 9.94
C ILE A 41 -2.28 -3.79 9.25
N SER A 42 -2.26 -3.80 7.91
CA SER A 42 -1.59 -4.85 7.13
C SER A 42 -0.08 -4.86 7.37
N ASP A 43 0.54 -3.69 7.41
CA ASP A 43 1.98 -3.53 7.68
C ASP A 43 2.33 -3.94 9.12
N TYR A 44 1.52 -3.54 10.11
CA TYR A 44 1.62 -4.02 11.49
C TYR A 44 1.56 -5.56 11.57
N THR A 45 0.60 -6.17 10.87
CA THR A 45 0.42 -7.63 10.82
C THR A 45 1.64 -8.31 10.22
N GLN A 46 2.21 -7.74 9.15
CA GLN A 46 3.42 -8.26 8.54
C GLN A 46 4.62 -8.15 9.48
N LEU A 47 4.85 -7.00 10.11
CA LEU A 47 5.94 -6.78 11.07
C LEU A 47 5.87 -7.77 12.24
N ARG A 48 4.67 -8.02 12.78
CA ARG A 48 4.48 -9.05 13.83
C ARG A 48 4.77 -10.45 13.34
N SER A 49 4.29 -10.83 12.14
CA SER A 49 4.55 -12.16 11.58
C SER A 49 6.04 -12.41 11.38
N HIS A 50 6.80 -11.39 10.97
CA HIS A 50 8.25 -11.48 10.87
C HIS A 50 8.89 -11.65 12.24
N ALA A 51 8.54 -10.80 13.22
CA ALA A 51 9.08 -10.88 14.58
C ALA A 51 8.83 -12.26 15.25
N THR A 52 7.68 -12.89 14.99
CA THR A 52 7.40 -14.25 15.50
C THR A 52 8.16 -15.34 14.76
N SER A 53 8.48 -15.14 13.47
CA SER A 53 9.25 -16.10 12.65
C SER A 53 10.77 -15.96 12.81
N THR A 54 11.24 -14.79 13.24
CA THR A 54 12.67 -14.47 13.40
C THR A 54 12.95 -14.17 14.86
N ALA A 55 13.11 -15.21 15.68
CA ALA A 55 13.71 -15.07 17.01
C ALA A 55 15.21 -14.68 16.96
N SER A 56 15.72 -14.21 15.81
CA SER A 56 17.17 -14.10 15.54
C SER A 56 17.59 -12.93 14.62
N LEU A 57 16.79 -11.86 14.44
CA LEU A 57 17.27 -10.64 13.75
C LEU A 57 17.01 -9.36 14.59
N PRO A 58 18.02 -8.48 14.79
CA PRO A 58 17.98 -7.39 15.76
C PRO A 58 17.30 -6.10 15.26
N THR A 59 16.57 -6.14 14.14
CA THR A 59 16.10 -4.92 13.46
C THR A 59 14.73 -4.41 13.97
N VAL A 60 13.99 -5.22 14.71
CA VAL A 60 12.76 -4.76 15.38
C VAL A 60 13.08 -4.64 16.87
N PRO A 61 12.96 -3.45 17.48
CA PRO A 61 13.13 -3.34 18.93
C PRO A 61 12.19 -4.34 19.60
N ALA A 62 12.73 -5.26 20.39
CA ALA A 62 11.96 -6.32 21.07
C ALA A 62 10.74 -5.77 21.86
N ALA A 63 10.77 -4.48 22.22
CA ALA A 63 9.70 -3.74 22.87
C ALA A 63 8.44 -3.44 22.01
N THR A 64 8.43 -3.71 20.69
CA THR A 64 7.24 -3.46 19.84
C THR A 64 6.50 -4.74 19.44
N SER A 65 7.10 -5.93 19.57
CA SER A 65 6.48 -7.20 19.14
C SER A 65 5.23 -7.59 19.95
N HIS A 66 5.16 -7.13 21.20
CA HIS A 66 4.06 -7.43 22.14
C HIS A 66 2.98 -6.34 22.20
N ARG A 67 3.24 -5.15 21.64
CA ARG A 67 2.29 -4.04 21.72
C ARG A 67 1.14 -4.24 20.74
N ARG A 68 -0.07 -3.90 21.19
CA ARG A 68 -1.26 -3.86 20.33
C ARG A 68 -1.16 -2.71 19.35
N PHE A 69 -1.94 -2.77 18.27
CA PHE A 69 -1.91 -1.76 17.20
C PHE A 69 -2.21 -0.37 17.76
N GLU A 70 -3.22 -0.28 18.62
CA GLU A 70 -3.70 0.92 19.31
C GLU A 70 -2.57 1.62 20.10
N GLN A 71 -1.72 0.82 20.75
CA GLN A 71 -0.59 1.32 21.56
C GLN A 71 0.58 1.84 20.72
N LEU A 72 0.59 1.56 19.42
CA LEU A 72 1.63 2.02 18.49
C LEU A 72 1.16 3.24 17.69
N VAL A 73 -0.13 3.28 17.36
CA VAL A 73 -0.73 4.34 16.51
C VAL A 73 -1.19 5.56 17.29
N LEU A 74 -1.36 5.46 18.62
CA LEU A 74 -1.71 6.58 19.48
C LEU A 74 -0.56 6.90 20.46
N ARG A 75 -0.35 8.20 20.70
CA ARG A 75 0.51 8.69 21.79
C ARG A 75 -0.23 8.67 23.13
N PRO A 76 0.47 8.82 24.26
CA PRO A 76 -0.18 8.87 25.59
C PRO A 76 -1.23 9.97 25.75
N ASP A 77 -1.08 11.09 25.02
CA ASP A 77 -2.05 12.18 24.96
C ASP A 77 -3.26 11.89 24.04
N GLY A 78 -3.30 10.69 23.45
CA GLY A 78 -4.32 10.26 22.52
C GLY A 78 -4.14 10.76 21.09
N SER A 79 -3.12 11.57 20.78
CA SER A 79 -2.86 12.04 19.41
C SER A 79 -2.35 10.91 18.50
N VAL A 80 -2.56 11.05 17.18
CA VAL A 80 -2.05 10.09 16.18
C VAL A 80 -0.53 10.13 16.12
N ASN A 81 0.10 8.97 16.27
CA ASN A 81 1.55 8.81 16.34
C ASN A 81 2.19 8.65 14.96
N LEU A 82 2.47 9.76 14.27
CA LEU A 82 3.18 9.75 12.99
C LEU A 82 4.64 9.27 13.07
N ALA A 83 5.23 9.11 14.25
CA ALA A 83 6.54 8.45 14.38
C ALA A 83 6.44 6.93 14.11
N TYR A 84 5.23 6.36 14.17
CA TYR A 84 5.00 4.98 13.79
C TYR A 84 4.99 4.83 12.27
N ARG A 85 6.06 4.22 11.74
CA ARG A 85 6.33 4.12 10.30
C ARG A 85 5.11 3.71 9.46
N PRO A 86 4.31 2.67 9.81
CA PRO A 86 3.12 2.31 9.03
C PRO A 86 2.10 3.42 8.82
N LEU A 87 1.93 4.36 9.77
CA LEU A 87 1.09 5.53 9.57
C LEU A 87 1.78 6.58 8.71
N ALA A 88 3.06 6.85 8.97
CA ALA A 88 3.84 7.84 8.20
C ALA A 88 3.83 7.55 6.70
N ILE A 89 4.02 6.28 6.33
CA ILE A 89 4.04 5.85 4.92
C ILE A 89 2.65 5.60 4.32
N SER A 90 1.59 5.83 5.09
CA SER A 90 0.20 5.92 4.60
C SER A 90 -0.21 7.35 4.22
N LEU A 91 0.64 8.36 4.48
CA LEU A 91 0.43 9.75 4.02
C LEU A 91 0.78 9.90 2.54
N TYR A 92 -0.01 9.27 1.67
CA TYR A 92 0.33 9.09 0.25
C TYR A 92 0.60 10.39 -0.50
N HIS A 93 -0.17 11.46 -0.23
CA HIS A 93 0.01 12.78 -0.87
C HIS A 93 1.44 13.30 -0.73
N SER A 94 2.06 13.12 0.44
CA SER A 94 3.42 13.61 0.71
C SER A 94 4.47 12.88 -0.12
N PHE A 95 4.24 11.61 -0.43
CA PHE A 95 5.12 10.86 -1.32
C PHE A 95 4.84 11.21 -2.76
N LEU A 96 3.58 11.18 -3.19
CA LEU A 96 3.20 11.45 -4.57
C LEU A 96 3.67 12.85 -5.02
N HIS A 97 3.56 13.87 -4.17
CA HIS A 97 4.05 15.22 -4.44
C HIS A 97 5.52 15.21 -4.89
N ARG A 98 6.41 14.54 -4.14
CA ARG A 98 7.84 14.43 -4.49
C ARG A 98 8.10 13.68 -5.79
N TRP A 99 7.25 12.72 -6.14
CA TRP A 99 7.37 12.04 -7.43
C TRP A 99 6.90 12.95 -8.58
N LEU A 100 5.88 13.78 -8.34
CA LEU A 100 5.36 14.75 -9.31
C LEU A 100 6.28 15.96 -9.52
N GLU A 101 7.20 16.24 -8.60
CA GLU A 101 8.30 17.21 -8.81
C GLU A 101 9.29 16.73 -9.89
N VAL A 102 9.33 15.43 -10.18
CA VAL A 102 10.31 14.82 -11.08
C VAL A 102 9.66 14.20 -12.33
N PHE A 103 8.48 13.61 -12.21
CA PHE A 103 7.77 12.95 -13.30
C PHE A 103 6.44 13.65 -13.59
N GLN A 104 6.05 13.69 -14.86
CA GLN A 104 4.76 14.26 -15.25
C GLN A 104 3.62 13.38 -14.73
N ARG A 105 2.48 13.97 -14.37
CA ARG A 105 1.32 13.26 -13.81
C ARG A 105 0.89 12.07 -14.66
N HIS A 106 0.87 12.21 -15.99
CA HIS A 106 0.45 11.16 -16.92
C HIS A 106 1.43 9.97 -17.00
N GLN A 107 2.64 10.07 -16.43
CA GLN A 107 3.60 8.96 -16.34
C GLN A 107 3.37 8.08 -15.12
N ILE A 108 2.44 8.42 -14.22
CA ILE A 108 2.17 7.68 -12.99
C ILE A 108 0.72 7.21 -13.02
N LEU A 109 0.48 5.90 -13.16
CA LEU A 109 -0.86 5.36 -12.93
C LEU A 109 -1.03 5.01 -11.47
N VAL A 110 -2.04 5.61 -10.83
CA VAL A 110 -2.49 5.18 -9.51
C VAL A 110 -3.53 4.08 -9.67
N VAL A 111 -3.30 2.94 -9.03
CA VAL A 111 -4.16 1.76 -9.07
C VAL A 111 -4.84 1.61 -7.72
N ASN A 112 -6.17 1.50 -7.71
CA ASN A 112 -6.93 1.28 -6.50
C ASN A 112 -6.80 -0.19 -6.08
N GLY A 113 -5.99 -0.42 -5.06
CA GLY A 113 -5.70 -1.75 -4.53
C GLY A 113 -6.87 -2.39 -3.79
N ASP A 114 -7.84 -1.60 -3.30
CA ASP A 114 -9.04 -2.16 -2.68
C ASP A 114 -9.99 -2.69 -3.75
N LEU A 115 -10.16 -1.96 -4.85
CA LEU A 115 -10.88 -2.46 -6.04
C LEU A 115 -10.16 -3.65 -6.67
N LEU A 116 -8.82 -3.63 -6.76
CA LEU A 116 -8.03 -4.75 -7.29
C LEU A 116 -8.25 -6.05 -6.49
N ILE A 117 -8.50 -5.95 -5.18
CA ILE A 117 -8.82 -7.10 -4.33
C ILE A 117 -10.25 -7.60 -4.59
N GLN A 118 -11.20 -6.68 -4.81
CA GLN A 118 -12.61 -6.99 -5.00
C GLN A 118 -12.94 -7.51 -6.41
N ASP A 119 -12.40 -6.88 -7.44
CA ASP A 119 -12.51 -7.28 -8.84
C ASP A 119 -11.21 -6.91 -9.57
N PRO A 120 -10.30 -7.87 -9.85
CA PRO A 120 -8.98 -7.55 -10.37
C PRO A 120 -9.01 -7.04 -11.82
N VAL A 121 -9.97 -7.49 -12.63
CA VAL A 121 -9.95 -7.26 -14.09
C VAL A 121 -10.05 -5.78 -14.47
N PRO A 122 -11.00 -4.98 -13.93
CA PRO A 122 -11.08 -3.56 -14.29
C PRO A 122 -9.79 -2.77 -14.01
N GLN A 123 -9.11 -3.06 -12.89
CA GLN A 123 -7.85 -2.40 -12.53
C GLN A 123 -6.71 -2.86 -13.44
N LEU A 124 -6.68 -4.14 -13.85
CA LEU A 124 -5.67 -4.67 -14.78
C LEU A 124 -5.87 -4.12 -16.20
N ASN A 125 -7.11 -3.93 -16.65
CA ASN A 125 -7.40 -3.27 -17.93
C ASN A 125 -6.88 -1.82 -17.94
N LYS A 126 -7.06 -1.07 -16.84
CA LYS A 126 -6.46 0.28 -16.69
C LYS A 126 -4.94 0.22 -16.83
N ILE A 127 -4.28 -0.81 -16.28
CA ILE A 127 -2.83 -1.01 -16.37
C ILE A 127 -2.41 -1.36 -17.81
N GLU A 128 -3.08 -2.30 -18.48
CA GLU A 128 -2.79 -2.66 -19.88
C GLU A 128 -2.89 -1.43 -20.79
N GLN A 129 -3.97 -0.66 -20.68
CA GLN A 129 -4.18 0.58 -21.44
C GLN A 129 -3.08 1.61 -21.15
N PHE A 130 -2.77 1.85 -19.87
CA PHE A 130 -1.74 2.80 -19.47
C PHE A 130 -0.36 2.42 -20.01
N LEU A 131 -0.01 1.13 -20.03
CA LEU A 131 1.25 0.65 -20.57
C LEU A 131 1.27 0.60 -22.10
N GLY A 132 0.11 0.68 -22.76
CA GLY A 132 -0.03 0.54 -24.21
C GLY A 132 0.05 -0.91 -24.67
N LEU A 133 -0.40 -1.84 -23.81
CA LEU A 133 -0.44 -3.27 -24.09
C LEU A 133 -1.78 -3.66 -24.72
N GLU A 134 -1.78 -4.72 -25.51
CA GLU A 134 -3.02 -5.33 -26.01
C GLU A 134 -3.83 -5.90 -24.83
N PRO A 135 -5.15 -5.67 -24.77
CA PRO A 135 -5.99 -6.23 -23.70
C PRO A 135 -6.07 -7.75 -23.79
N ARG A 136 -5.34 -8.46 -22.93
CA ARG A 136 -5.28 -9.93 -22.91
C ARG A 136 -5.82 -10.51 -21.62
N ILE A 137 -5.78 -9.74 -20.53
CA ILE A 137 -6.21 -10.20 -19.21
C ILE A 137 -7.73 -10.05 -19.07
N GLY A 138 -8.43 -11.16 -18.80
CA GLY A 138 -9.86 -11.21 -18.60
C GLY A 138 -10.28 -12.00 -17.36
N ARG A 139 -11.59 -12.05 -17.10
CA ARG A 139 -12.17 -12.76 -15.94
C ARG A 139 -11.80 -14.24 -15.89
N HIS A 140 -11.56 -14.86 -17.06
CA HIS A 140 -11.16 -16.26 -17.17
C HIS A 140 -9.78 -16.55 -16.56
N ASN A 141 -8.90 -15.54 -16.41
CA ASN A 141 -7.60 -15.69 -15.76
C ASN A 141 -7.69 -15.67 -14.22
N PHE A 142 -8.89 -15.53 -13.65
CA PHE A 142 -9.08 -15.43 -12.21
C PHE A 142 -10.17 -16.37 -11.72
N TYR A 143 -9.98 -16.89 -10.52
CA TYR A 143 -11.03 -17.54 -9.75
C TYR A 143 -10.94 -17.12 -8.29
N PHE A 144 -12.08 -16.99 -7.62
CA PHE A 144 -12.09 -16.65 -6.20
C PHE A 144 -11.86 -17.90 -5.36
N ASN A 145 -10.83 -17.90 -4.52
CA ASN A 145 -10.57 -19.00 -3.60
C ASN A 145 -11.17 -18.66 -2.23
N HIS A 146 -12.29 -19.30 -1.87
CA HIS A 146 -12.99 -19.05 -0.61
C HIS A 146 -12.16 -19.37 0.64
N THR A 147 -11.32 -20.41 0.59
CA THR A 147 -10.41 -20.75 1.69
C THR A 147 -9.35 -19.67 1.90
N LYS A 148 -8.82 -19.12 0.80
CA LYS A 148 -7.85 -18.03 0.84
C LYS A 148 -8.49 -16.68 1.15
N GLY A 149 -9.73 -16.47 0.72
CA GLY A 149 -10.45 -15.20 0.79
C GLY A 149 -9.99 -14.17 -0.27
N PHE A 150 -9.30 -14.60 -1.33
CA PHE A 150 -8.77 -13.73 -2.38
C PHE A 150 -8.88 -14.40 -3.75
N TYR A 151 -8.87 -13.59 -4.81
CA TYR A 151 -8.67 -14.07 -6.16
C TYR A 151 -7.29 -14.72 -6.33
N CYS A 152 -7.28 -15.85 -7.02
CA CYS A 152 -6.09 -16.57 -7.48
C CYS A 152 -6.05 -16.57 -9.02
N LEU A 153 -4.87 -16.81 -9.57
CA LEU A 153 -4.63 -16.82 -11.00
C LEU A 153 -4.94 -18.19 -11.58
N ARG A 154 -5.66 -18.22 -12.70
CA ARG A 154 -5.81 -19.37 -13.58
C ARG A 154 -4.96 -19.14 -14.81
N ASN A 155 -4.10 -20.11 -15.10
CA ASN A 155 -3.34 -20.17 -16.35
C ASN A 155 -3.56 -21.54 -17.00
N ASP A 156 -3.27 -21.66 -18.29
CA ASP A 156 -3.47 -22.89 -19.08
C ASP A 156 -2.75 -24.11 -18.48
N THR A 157 -1.67 -23.87 -17.72
CA THR A 157 -0.83 -24.92 -17.14
C THR A 157 -1.06 -25.17 -15.65
N ALA A 158 -1.52 -24.19 -14.88
CA ALA A 158 -1.75 -24.34 -13.45
C ALA A 158 -2.58 -23.21 -12.85
N ASP A 159 -3.41 -23.57 -11.87
CA ASP A 159 -4.03 -22.63 -10.93
C ASP A 159 -3.03 -22.28 -9.82
N LYS A 160 -2.83 -20.98 -9.57
CA LYS A 160 -1.87 -20.49 -8.60
C LYS A 160 -2.40 -19.32 -7.78
N CYS A 161 -2.40 -19.52 -6.47
CA CYS A 161 -2.63 -18.44 -5.53
C CYS A 161 -1.32 -17.70 -5.17
N LEU A 162 -1.45 -16.46 -4.70
CA LEU A 162 -0.32 -15.76 -4.08
C LEU A 162 0.23 -16.54 -2.87
N ARG A 163 1.51 -16.31 -2.53
CA ARG A 163 2.18 -16.96 -1.38
C ARG A 163 1.39 -16.76 -0.07
N GLU A 164 1.62 -17.63 0.92
CA GLU A 164 0.98 -17.54 2.26
C GLU A 164 1.24 -16.20 2.97
N SER A 165 2.36 -15.56 2.65
CA SER A 165 2.67 -14.21 3.12
C SER A 165 1.75 -13.11 2.55
N LYS A 166 0.76 -13.46 1.72
CA LYS A 166 -0.22 -12.55 1.12
C LYS A 166 -1.63 -12.92 1.57
N GLY A 167 -2.39 -11.90 1.99
CA GLY A 167 -3.77 -12.08 2.46
C GLY A 167 -3.89 -12.58 3.89
N ARG A 168 -2.95 -12.22 4.77
CA ARG A 168 -3.00 -12.63 6.19
C ARG A 168 -4.24 -12.03 6.86
N ARG A 169 -4.83 -12.79 7.78
CA ARG A 169 -5.91 -12.28 8.64
C ARG A 169 -5.39 -11.13 9.48
N HIS A 170 -6.07 -9.98 9.39
CA HIS A 170 -5.76 -8.81 10.20
C HIS A 170 -6.26 -9.03 11.65
N PRO A 171 -5.54 -8.48 12.65
CA PRO A 171 -6.01 -8.48 14.03
C PRO A 171 -7.27 -7.62 14.16
N ARG A 172 -8.12 -7.93 15.14
CA ARG A 172 -9.21 -7.04 15.54
C ARG A 172 -8.60 -5.79 16.17
N VAL A 173 -8.95 -4.63 15.63
CA VAL A 173 -8.57 -3.32 16.15
C VAL A 173 -9.83 -2.68 16.73
N ASP A 174 -9.67 -1.93 17.82
CA ASP A 174 -10.76 -1.15 18.41
C ASP A 174 -11.41 -0.22 17.36
N PRO A 175 -12.74 -0.32 17.11
CA PRO A 175 -13.44 0.54 16.17
C PRO A 175 -13.24 2.04 16.44
N VAL A 176 -13.14 2.46 17.71
CA VAL A 176 -12.90 3.85 18.08
C VAL A 176 -11.55 4.32 17.54
N VAL A 177 -10.53 3.47 17.58
CA VAL A 177 -9.20 3.76 17.04
C VAL A 177 -9.24 3.78 15.51
N VAL A 178 -9.98 2.87 14.86
CA VAL A 178 -10.16 2.88 13.39
C VAL A 178 -10.81 4.18 12.94
N THR A 179 -11.94 4.57 13.53
CA THR A 179 -12.63 5.82 13.21
C THR A 179 -11.75 7.04 13.47
N LYS A 180 -11.01 7.06 14.58
CA LYS A 180 -10.05 8.15 14.86
C LYS A 180 -8.98 8.27 13.78
N LEU A 181 -8.43 7.15 13.32
CA LEU A 181 -7.42 7.13 12.26
C LEU A 181 -8.02 7.54 10.90
N ARG A 182 -9.23 7.09 10.57
CA ARG A 182 -9.92 7.50 9.33
C ARG A 182 -10.17 9.01 9.31
N LYS A 183 -10.67 9.57 10.41
CA LYS A 183 -10.83 11.02 10.57
C LYS A 183 -9.51 11.75 10.42
N PHE A 184 -8.43 11.24 11.02
CA PHE A 184 -7.09 11.79 10.83
C PHE A 184 -6.62 11.75 9.37
N PHE A 185 -6.88 10.67 8.64
CA PHE A 185 -6.46 10.54 7.24
C PHE A 185 -7.37 11.28 6.25
N SER A 186 -8.59 11.68 6.60
CA SER A 186 -9.55 12.34 5.69
C SER A 186 -8.94 13.51 4.91
N GLU A 187 -8.34 14.49 5.59
CA GLU A 187 -7.70 15.64 4.94
C GLU A 187 -6.49 15.23 4.08
N HIS A 188 -5.75 14.21 4.51
CA HIS A 188 -4.62 13.67 3.76
C HIS A 188 -5.06 12.88 2.52
N ASN A 189 -6.22 12.24 2.57
CA ASN A 189 -6.85 11.54 1.47
C ASN A 189 -7.33 12.54 0.43
N GLN A 190 -8.00 13.62 0.85
CA GLN A 190 -8.43 14.67 -0.07
C GLN A 190 -7.25 15.27 -0.85
N LYS A 191 -6.15 15.62 -0.15
CA LYS A 191 -4.92 16.09 -0.81
C LYS A 191 -4.36 15.07 -1.81
N PHE A 192 -4.48 13.78 -1.50
CA PHE A 192 -4.07 12.72 -2.44
C PHE A 192 -5.00 12.65 -3.64
N TYR A 193 -6.32 12.72 -3.44
CA TYR A 193 -7.31 12.71 -4.52
C TYR A 193 -7.14 13.89 -5.46
N ASP A 194 -6.84 15.07 -4.93
CA ASP A 194 -6.57 16.27 -5.74
C ASP A 194 -5.34 16.07 -6.63
N LEU A 195 -4.25 15.48 -6.11
CA LEU A 195 -3.05 15.17 -6.88
C LEU A 195 -3.30 14.08 -7.94
N VAL A 196 -4.16 13.11 -7.63
CA VAL A 196 -4.50 12.00 -8.52
C VAL A 196 -5.53 12.41 -9.57
N GLY A 197 -6.45 13.32 -9.25
CA GLY A 197 -7.62 13.64 -10.06
C GLY A 197 -8.72 12.56 -9.99
N GLU A 198 -8.70 11.67 -9.00
CA GLU A 198 -9.68 10.59 -8.80
C GLU A 198 -9.91 10.39 -7.30
N ASP A 199 -11.17 10.28 -6.88
CA ASP A 199 -11.56 9.87 -5.53
C ASP A 199 -11.43 8.34 -5.41
N MET A 200 -10.74 7.89 -4.36
CA MET A 200 -10.48 6.47 -4.13
C MET A 200 -11.60 5.76 -3.35
N GLY A 201 -12.61 6.49 -2.88
CA GLY A 201 -13.77 5.98 -2.15
C GLY A 201 -13.43 5.44 -0.77
N TRP A 202 -12.42 6.01 -0.09
CA TRP A 202 -12.03 5.54 1.24
C TRP A 202 -12.94 6.14 2.33
N PRO A 203 -13.33 5.34 3.34
CA PRO A 203 -14.20 5.80 4.41
C PRO A 203 -13.51 6.84 5.32
N GLU A 204 -14.28 7.85 5.73
CA GLU A 204 -13.84 8.88 6.67
C GLU A 204 -14.22 8.58 8.13
N GLU A 205 -15.11 7.60 8.36
CA GLU A 205 -15.59 7.16 9.68
C GLU A 205 -15.49 5.65 9.89
#